data_AF-A0A4Q0XEK5-F1
#
_entry.id   AF-A0A4Q0XEK5-F1
#
_cell.length_a   1.000
_cell.length_b   1.000
_cell.length_c   1.000
_cell.angle_alpha   90.00
_cell.angle_beta   90.00
_cell.angle_gamma   90.00
#
_symmetry.space_group_name_H-M   'P 1'
#
loop_
_entity.id
_entity.type
_entity.pdbx_description
1 polymer ?
#
loop_
_entity_poly.entity_id
_entity_poly.type
_entity_poly.pdbx_seq_one_letter_code
_entity_poly.pdbx_strand_id
1 'polypeptide(L)'
;MSTRHDNLIDQLEEILEKNRDAEKGYKKAAENAENPSLKAFFIDKSRDRESFNAELKREMVVNYKEIDDEGSFTGTMHRVWMDVKALFSADNDESMLEEAIRGEKASVEEYAEVLNNSDLPASIATILRQQKMKVQEDLAKVKGMEHFK
;
A
#
# COMPACT_ATOMS: atom_id res chain seq x y z
N MET A 1 20.71 -19.77 -10.02
CA MET A 1 20.81 -18.32 -9.80
C MET A 1 19.37 -17.81 -9.77
N SER A 2 18.80 -17.13 -8.78
CA SER A 2 19.20 -16.80 -7.40
C SER A 2 17.90 -16.64 -6.58
N THR A 3 17.41 -17.73 -5.94
CA THR A 3 16.07 -17.80 -5.32
C THR A 3 15.77 -16.68 -4.30
N ARG A 4 16.79 -16.07 -3.69
CA ARG A 4 16.63 -14.93 -2.77
C ARG A 4 16.39 -13.61 -3.48
N HIS A 5 17.01 -13.41 -4.64
CA HIS A 5 16.84 -12.20 -5.44
C HIS A 5 15.44 -12.18 -6.07
N ASP A 6 15.02 -13.32 -6.62
CA ASP A 6 13.68 -13.50 -7.20
C ASP A 6 12.60 -13.30 -6.13
N ASN A 7 12.80 -13.84 -4.92
CA ASN A 7 11.91 -13.63 -3.77
C ASN A 7 11.84 -12.15 -3.34
N LEU A 8 12.96 -11.41 -3.37
CA LEU A 8 12.95 -9.99 -3.05
C LEU A 8 12.17 -9.17 -4.10
N ILE A 9 12.35 -9.46 -5.39
CA ILE A 9 11.58 -8.81 -6.45
C ILE A 9 10.09 -9.09 -6.27
N ASP A 10 9.73 -10.36 -6.05
CA ASP A 10 8.36 -10.78 -5.74
C ASP A 10 7.79 -9.95 -4.57
N GLN A 11 8.50 -9.86 -3.44
CA GLN A 11 8.09 -9.05 -2.28
C GLN A 11 7.84 -7.58 -2.61
N LEU A 12 8.65 -6.98 -3.49
CA LEU A 12 8.47 -5.58 -3.90
C LEU A 12 7.29 -5.42 -4.86
N GLU A 13 7.06 -6.38 -5.74
CA GLU A 13 5.88 -6.42 -6.61
C GLU A 13 4.59 -6.54 -5.80
N GLU A 14 4.59 -7.31 -4.73
CA GLU A 14 3.46 -7.37 -3.80
C GLU A 14 3.13 -6.00 -3.20
N ILE A 15 4.14 -5.20 -2.86
CA ILE A 15 3.91 -3.81 -2.40
C ILE A 15 3.31 -2.95 -3.51
N LEU A 16 3.76 -3.10 -4.77
CA LEU A 16 3.18 -2.36 -5.91
C LEU A 16 1.72 -2.75 -6.15
N GLU A 17 1.38 -4.04 -6.14
CA GLU A 17 0.01 -4.52 -6.30
C GLU A 17 -0.88 -4.00 -5.16
N LYS A 18 -0.45 -4.14 -3.90
CA LYS A 18 -1.22 -3.67 -2.74
C LYS A 18 -1.43 -2.16 -2.76
N ASN A 19 -0.45 -1.38 -3.18
CA ASN A 19 -0.64 0.06 -3.37
C ASN A 19 -1.69 0.36 -4.45
N ARG A 20 -1.68 -0.37 -5.57
CA ARG A 20 -2.70 -0.21 -6.64
C ARG A 20 -4.10 -0.57 -6.15
N ASP A 21 -4.23 -1.60 -5.33
CA ASP A 21 -5.52 -2.01 -4.80
C ASP A 21 -6.01 -1.08 -3.69
N ALA A 22 -5.10 -0.57 -2.84
CA ALA A 22 -5.37 0.47 -1.86
C ALA A 22 -5.82 1.77 -2.53
N GLU A 23 -5.17 2.18 -3.61
CA GLU A 23 -5.61 3.31 -4.41
C GLU A 23 -7.07 3.16 -4.86
N LYS A 24 -7.43 2.02 -5.46
CA LYS A 24 -8.81 1.75 -5.91
C LYS A 24 -9.80 1.69 -4.74
N GLY A 25 -9.43 1.02 -3.66
CA GLY A 25 -10.25 0.91 -2.45
C GLY A 25 -10.56 2.27 -1.85
N TYR A 26 -9.54 3.14 -1.72
CA TYR A 26 -9.71 4.50 -1.23
C TYR A 26 -10.46 5.41 -2.19
N LYS A 27 -10.27 5.29 -3.52
CA LYS A 27 -11.14 5.99 -4.49
C LYS A 27 -12.60 5.60 -4.28
N LYS A 28 -12.89 4.32 -4.11
CA LYS A 28 -14.26 3.85 -3.90
C LYS A 28 -14.85 4.32 -2.57
N ALA A 29 -14.06 4.24 -1.50
CA ALA A 29 -14.48 4.73 -0.20
C ALA A 29 -14.76 6.25 -0.23
N ALA A 30 -13.96 7.05 -0.95
CA ALA A 30 -14.20 8.48 -1.13
C ALA A 30 -15.50 8.80 -1.90
N GLU A 31 -15.91 7.95 -2.84
CA GLU A 31 -17.20 8.09 -3.55
C GLU A 31 -18.38 7.88 -2.62
N ASN A 32 -18.27 6.92 -1.69
CA ASN A 32 -19.35 6.49 -0.81
C ASN A 32 -19.37 7.22 0.54
N ALA A 33 -18.28 7.87 0.95
CA ALA A 33 -18.19 8.57 2.23
C ALA A 33 -19.14 9.77 2.30
N GLU A 34 -19.94 9.82 3.36
CA GLU A 34 -20.88 10.91 3.64
C GLU A 34 -20.19 12.05 4.42
N ASN A 35 -19.34 11.68 5.39
CA ASN A 35 -18.57 12.61 6.18
C ASN A 35 -17.49 13.31 5.31
N PRO A 36 -17.51 14.66 5.21
CA PRO A 36 -16.56 15.38 4.37
C PRO A 36 -15.09 15.19 4.77
N SER A 37 -14.79 15.03 6.05
CA SER A 37 -13.44 14.80 6.55
C SER A 37 -12.94 13.40 6.18
N LEU A 38 -13.80 12.39 6.26
CA LEU A 38 -13.47 11.02 5.88
C LEU A 38 -13.28 10.91 4.36
N LYS A 39 -14.15 11.56 3.58
CA LYS A 39 -14.01 11.68 2.13
C LYS A 39 -12.68 12.31 1.72
N ALA A 40 -12.32 13.44 2.34
CA ALA A 40 -11.04 14.10 2.08
C ALA A 40 -9.85 13.19 2.43
N PHE A 41 -9.93 12.49 3.57
CA PHE A 41 -8.92 11.51 3.96
C PHE A 41 -8.74 10.42 2.89
N PHE A 42 -9.81 9.80 2.41
CA PHE A 42 -9.72 8.76 1.38
C PHE A 42 -9.19 9.27 0.03
N ILE A 43 -9.51 10.51 -0.37
CA ILE A 43 -8.92 11.13 -1.56
C ILE A 43 -7.41 11.27 -1.41
N ASP A 44 -6.95 11.77 -0.26
CA ASP A 44 -5.52 11.93 0.01
C ASP A 44 -4.81 10.57 0.02
N LYS A 45 -5.40 9.57 0.68
CA LYS A 45 -4.86 8.20 0.71
C LYS A 45 -4.74 7.60 -0.68
N SER A 46 -5.74 7.78 -1.54
CA SER A 46 -5.64 7.31 -2.93
C SER A 46 -4.45 7.91 -3.66
N ARG A 47 -4.22 9.22 -3.51
CA ARG A 47 -3.10 9.92 -4.16
C ARG A 47 -1.75 9.47 -3.62
N ASP A 48 -1.66 9.28 -2.30
CA ASP A 48 -0.44 8.76 -1.68
C ASP A 48 -0.09 7.38 -2.25
N ARG A 49 -1.06 6.47 -2.37
CA ARG A 49 -0.84 5.12 -2.89
C ARG A 49 -0.43 5.10 -4.38
N GLU A 50 -1.02 5.97 -5.19
CA GLU A 50 -0.62 6.18 -6.59
C GLU A 50 0.84 6.66 -6.67
N SER A 51 1.20 7.67 -5.88
CA SER A 51 2.56 8.23 -5.83
C SER A 51 3.58 7.19 -5.36
N PHE A 52 3.25 6.42 -4.31
CA PHE A 52 4.11 5.36 -3.78
C PHE A 52 4.44 4.30 -4.82
N ASN A 53 3.43 3.89 -5.58
CA ASN A 53 3.58 2.89 -6.65
C ASN A 53 4.52 3.43 -7.75
N ALA A 54 4.29 4.66 -8.19
CA ALA A 54 5.11 5.29 -9.22
C ALA A 54 6.56 5.48 -8.77
N GLU A 55 6.80 5.86 -7.52
CA GLU A 55 8.13 6.01 -6.94
C GLU A 55 8.87 4.68 -6.82
N LEU A 56 8.22 3.68 -6.22
CA LEU A 56 8.83 2.36 -6.02
C LEU A 56 9.13 1.68 -7.36
N LYS A 57 8.18 1.71 -8.31
CA LYS A 57 8.38 1.12 -9.65
C LYS A 57 9.59 1.74 -10.36
N ARG A 58 9.75 3.07 -10.31
CA ARG A 58 10.92 3.75 -10.91
C ARG A 58 12.23 3.25 -10.30
N GLU A 59 12.30 3.14 -8.97
CA GLU A 59 13.53 2.71 -8.31
C GLU A 59 13.84 1.23 -8.57
N MET A 60 12.82 0.38 -8.65
CA MET A 60 13.00 -1.03 -8.98
C MET A 60 13.55 -1.21 -10.42
N VAL A 61 13.08 -0.43 -11.41
CA VAL A 61 13.63 -0.44 -12.77
C VAL A 61 15.13 -0.10 -12.78
N VAL A 62 15.54 0.90 -11.98
CA VAL A 62 16.95 1.32 -11.86
C VAL A 62 17.83 0.20 -11.28
N ASN A 63 17.34 -0.52 -10.26
CA ASN A 63 18.14 -1.49 -9.52
C ASN A 63 18.15 -2.88 -10.16
N TYR A 64 17.06 -3.30 -10.79
CA TYR A 64 16.89 -4.70 -11.22
C TYR A 64 16.95 -4.90 -12.74
N LYS A 65 16.88 -3.83 -13.56
CA LYS A 65 17.04 -3.82 -15.04
C LYS A 65 16.12 -4.76 -15.85
N GLU A 66 15.41 -5.70 -15.23
CA GLU A 66 14.55 -6.70 -15.87
C GLU A 66 13.05 -6.36 -15.76
N ILE A 67 12.70 -5.21 -15.20
CA ILE A 67 11.29 -4.79 -15.12
C ILE A 67 10.87 -4.24 -16.47
N ASP A 68 10.26 -5.10 -17.28
CA ASP A 68 9.60 -4.69 -18.52
C ASP A 68 8.52 -3.63 -18.22
N ASP A 69 8.25 -2.74 -19.17
CA ASP A 69 7.41 -1.55 -18.97
C ASP A 69 5.97 -1.91 -18.48
N GLU A 70 5.50 -3.12 -18.78
CA GLU A 70 4.22 -3.67 -18.33
C GLU A 70 4.22 -4.16 -16.86
N GLY A 71 5.39 -4.28 -16.21
CA GLY A 71 5.53 -4.62 -14.79
C GLY A 71 4.99 -6.00 -14.41
N SER A 72 5.06 -6.96 -15.32
CA SER A 72 4.64 -8.34 -15.08
C SER A 72 5.85 -9.26 -15.03
N PHE A 73 6.48 -9.42 -13.87
CA PHE A 73 7.20 -10.67 -13.63
C PHE A 73 6.18 -11.76 -13.34
N THR A 74 6.44 -12.92 -13.93
CA THR A 74 5.58 -14.12 -13.81
C THR A 74 5.84 -14.84 -12.48
N GLY A 75 6.06 -14.08 -11.39
CA GLY A 75 6.18 -14.59 -10.04
C GLY A 75 4.84 -15.17 -9.60
N THR A 76 4.84 -16.45 -9.20
CA THR A 76 3.62 -17.14 -8.73
C THR A 76 3.30 -16.68 -7.30
N MET A 77 2.90 -15.42 -7.14
CA MET A 77 2.52 -14.89 -5.83
C MET A 77 1.14 -15.42 -5.44
N HIS A 78 1.07 -16.15 -4.33
CA HIS A 78 -0.18 -16.49 -3.68
C HIS A 78 -0.74 -15.26 -2.96
N ARG A 79 -1.44 -14.44 -3.73
CA ARG A 79 -2.02 -13.17 -3.31
C ARG A 79 -3.22 -13.36 -2.37
N VAL A 80 -3.05 -13.06 -1.09
CA VAL A 80 -4.14 -12.99 -0.10
C VAL A 80 -4.22 -11.58 0.47
N TRP A 81 -4.75 -10.63 -0.30
CA TRP A 81 -5.03 -9.26 0.13
C TRP A 81 -6.56 -9.08 0.21
N MET A 82 -7.11 -9.22 1.41
CA MET A 82 -8.56 -9.10 1.66
C MET A 82 -8.96 -7.79 2.36
N ASP A 83 -8.08 -7.20 3.18
CA ASP A 83 -8.45 -6.10 4.07
C ASP A 83 -8.81 -4.82 3.32
N VAL A 84 -8.04 -4.45 2.29
CA VAL A 84 -8.35 -3.27 1.47
C VAL A 84 -9.54 -3.54 0.54
N LYS A 85 -9.76 -4.79 0.11
CA LYS A 85 -10.96 -5.12 -0.70
C LYS A 85 -12.25 -4.93 0.08
N ALA A 86 -12.21 -5.06 1.41
CA ALA A 86 -13.39 -4.85 2.23
C ALA A 86 -13.92 -3.41 2.15
N LEU A 87 -13.07 -2.42 1.82
CA LEU A 87 -13.52 -1.06 1.49
C LEU A 87 -14.50 -1.03 0.31
N PHE A 88 -14.45 -2.00 -0.61
CA PHE A 88 -15.41 -2.08 -1.72
C PHE A 88 -16.80 -2.53 -1.27
N SER A 89 -16.90 -3.27 -0.16
CA SER A 89 -18.16 -3.76 0.41
C SER A 89 -18.68 -2.91 1.56
N ALA A 90 -17.89 -1.98 2.08
CA ALA A 90 -18.29 -1.07 3.15
C ALA A 90 -19.36 -0.09 2.64
N ASP A 91 -20.45 0.05 3.40
CA ASP A 91 -21.66 0.78 3.00
C ASP A 91 -21.96 2.00 3.87
N ASN A 92 -21.16 2.23 4.91
CA ASN A 92 -21.29 3.38 5.80
C ASN A 92 -19.93 3.88 6.31
N ASP A 93 -19.87 5.13 6.76
CA ASP A 93 -18.63 5.79 7.19
C ASP A 93 -17.89 5.04 8.31
N GLU A 94 -18.62 4.46 9.25
CA GLU A 94 -18.03 3.70 10.36
C GLU A 94 -17.32 2.44 9.86
N SER A 95 -17.99 1.65 9.01
CA SER A 95 -17.36 0.48 8.39
C SER A 95 -16.16 0.86 7.53
N MET A 96 -16.26 1.92 6.71
CA MET A 96 -15.13 2.39 5.89
C MET A 96 -13.94 2.83 6.74
N LEU A 97 -14.19 3.47 7.89
CA LEU A 97 -13.15 3.89 8.84
C LEU A 97 -12.43 2.68 9.46
N GLU A 98 -13.19 1.69 9.93
CA GLU A 98 -12.65 0.46 10.51
C GLU A 98 -11.81 -0.32 9.50
N GLU A 99 -12.30 -0.42 8.26
CA GLU A 99 -11.58 -1.06 7.16
C GLU A 99 -10.29 -0.32 6.80
N ALA A 100 -10.31 1.02 6.79
CA ALA A 100 -9.11 1.81 6.57
C ALA A 100 -8.07 1.60 7.69
N ILE A 101 -8.51 1.56 8.95
CA ILE A 101 -7.61 1.28 10.10
C ILE A 101 -6.97 -0.10 9.96
N ARG A 102 -7.77 -1.11 9.59
CA ARG A 102 -7.28 -2.49 9.38
C ARG A 102 -6.26 -2.55 8.23
N GLY A 103 -6.61 -2.00 7.07
CA GLY A 103 -5.75 -1.98 5.89
C GLY A 103 -4.43 -1.22 6.09
N GLU A 104 -4.46 -0.07 6.79
CA GLU A 104 -3.24 0.68 7.09
C GLU A 104 -2.34 -0.06 8.09
N LYS A 105 -2.89 -0.76 9.09
CA LYS A 105 -2.08 -1.63 9.99
C LYS A 105 -1.38 -2.73 9.20
N ALA A 106 -2.12 -3.45 8.36
CA ALA A 106 -1.56 -4.50 7.51
C ALA A 106 -0.44 -3.96 6.61
N SER A 107 -0.67 -2.80 5.97
CA SER A 107 0.37 -2.12 5.17
C SER A 107 1.65 -1.89 5.97
N VAL A 108 1.56 -1.37 7.20
CA VAL A 108 2.75 -1.08 8.04
C VAL A 108 3.56 -2.35 8.33
N GLU A 109 2.89 -3.47 8.58
CA GLU A 109 3.51 -4.78 8.84
C GLU A 109 4.22 -5.30 7.59
N GLU A 110 3.58 -5.22 6.43
CA GLU A 110 4.15 -5.64 5.14
C GLU A 110 5.40 -4.83 4.78
N TYR A 111 5.35 -3.49 4.90
CA TYR A 111 6.54 -2.67 4.73
C TYR A 111 7.65 -3.06 5.71
N ALA A 112 7.31 -3.40 6.96
CA ALA A 112 8.30 -3.84 7.95
C ALA A 112 8.95 -5.16 7.57
N GLU A 113 8.18 -6.11 7.03
CA GLU A 113 8.67 -7.41 6.58
C GLU A 113 9.68 -7.27 5.44
N VAL A 114 9.34 -6.52 4.39
CA VAL A 114 10.24 -6.29 3.25
C VAL A 114 11.51 -5.55 3.68
N LEU A 115 11.39 -4.57 4.59
CA LEU A 115 12.53 -3.82 5.12
C LEU A 115 13.51 -4.66 5.96
N ASN A 116 13.12 -5.85 6.41
CA ASN A 116 14.01 -6.79 7.12
C ASN A 116 14.88 -7.62 6.17
N ASN A 117 14.64 -7.55 4.85
CA ASN A 117 15.44 -8.27 3.87
C ASN A 117 16.83 -7.62 3.72
N SER A 118 17.90 -8.35 4.04
CA SER A 118 19.28 -7.84 3.99
C SER A 118 19.80 -7.56 2.59
N ASP A 119 19.16 -8.15 1.57
CA ASP A 119 19.57 -8.01 0.18
C ASP A 119 18.88 -6.79 -0.48
N LEU A 120 18.08 -6.04 0.27
CA LEU A 120 17.35 -4.86 -0.20
C LEU A 120 18.31 -3.70 -0.52
N PRO A 121 18.32 -3.17 -1.76
CA PRO A 121 19.10 -1.99 -2.11
C PRO A 121 18.78 -0.80 -1.20
N ALA A 122 19.81 -0.07 -0.80
CA ALA A 122 19.68 1.04 0.16
C ALA A 122 18.71 2.15 -0.31
N SER A 123 18.64 2.41 -1.62
CA SER A 123 17.72 3.39 -2.19
C SER A 123 16.27 2.93 -2.10
N ILE A 124 15.96 1.68 -2.45
CA ILE A 124 14.63 1.09 -2.27
C ILE A 124 14.25 1.07 -0.79
N ALA A 125 15.18 0.67 0.10
CA ALA A 125 14.95 0.69 1.54
C ALA A 125 14.60 2.09 2.07
N THR A 126 15.16 3.14 1.47
CA THR A 126 14.85 4.53 1.84
C THR A 126 13.42 4.89 1.44
N ILE A 127 13.00 4.56 0.22
CA ILE A 127 11.63 4.77 -0.28
C ILE A 127 10.63 4.01 0.60
N LEU A 128 10.84 2.72 0.83
CA LEU A 128 9.94 1.90 1.64
C LEU A 128 9.81 2.43 3.09
N ARG A 129 10.90 2.93 3.69
CA ARG A 129 10.83 3.58 5.01
C ARG A 129 9.99 4.86 4.99
N GLN A 130 10.16 5.70 3.98
CA GLN A 130 9.38 6.94 3.84
C GLN A 130 7.89 6.65 3.66
N GLN A 131 7.56 5.70 2.79
CA GLN A 131 6.17 5.26 2.58
C GLN A 131 5.58 4.66 3.86
N LYS A 132 6.30 3.77 4.55
CA LYS A 132 5.88 3.21 5.83
C LYS A 132 5.60 4.28 6.88
N MET A 133 6.48 5.27 7.04
CA MET A 133 6.28 6.37 8.00
C MET A 133 4.99 7.14 7.68
N LYS A 134 4.77 7.45 6.40
CA LYS A 134 3.53 8.13 5.97
C LYS A 134 2.28 7.30 6.24
N VAL A 135 2.30 5.99 5.97
CA VAL A 135 1.21 5.06 6.34
C VAL A 135 0.98 5.04 7.86
N GLN A 136 2.03 5.09 8.68
CA GLN A 136 1.90 5.17 10.14
C GLN A 136 1.26 6.48 10.62
N GLU A 137 1.63 7.61 10.01
CA GLU A 137 1.01 8.91 10.28
C GLU A 137 -0.48 8.90 9.92
N ASP A 138 -0.81 8.34 8.76
CA ASP A 138 -2.21 8.22 8.31
C ASP A 138 -3.03 7.28 9.20
N LEU A 139 -2.43 6.18 9.67
CA LEU A 139 -3.02 5.29 10.66
C LEU A 139 -3.33 6.02 11.98
N ALA A 140 -2.44 6.90 12.43
CA ALA A 140 -2.68 7.71 13.63
C ALA A 140 -3.82 8.71 13.39
N LYS A 141 -3.85 9.36 12.21
CA LYS A 141 -4.90 10.31 11.81
C LYS A 141 -6.28 9.65 11.78
N VAL A 142 -6.40 8.50 11.14
CA VAL A 142 -7.68 7.79 10.97
C VAL A 142 -8.20 7.20 12.30
N LYS A 143 -7.32 6.72 13.18
CA LYS A 143 -7.71 6.37 14.56
C LYS A 143 -8.22 7.57 15.35
N GLY A 144 -7.62 8.74 15.14
CA GLY A 144 -8.11 9.99 15.72
C GLY A 144 -9.54 10.35 15.29
N MET A 145 -9.96 9.91 14.11
CA MET A 145 -11.32 10.12 13.59
C MET A 145 -12.37 9.23 14.28
N GLU A 146 -11.99 8.09 14.88
CA GLU A 146 -12.92 7.24 15.66
C GLU A 146 -13.49 7.97 16.87
N HIS A 147 -12.78 8.95 17.42
CA HIS A 147 -13.18 9.68 18.61
C HIS A 147 -14.23 10.79 18.37
N PHE A 148 -14.58 11.06 17.11
CA PHE A 148 -15.60 12.05 16.74
C PHE A 148 -16.95 11.41 16.37
N LYS A 149 -17.15 10.11 16.69
CA LYS A 149 -18.44 9.41 16.60
C LYS A 149 -19.47 9.99 17.58
#